data_AF-A0A890DGL8-F1
#
_entry.id   AF-A0A890DGL8-F1
#
_cell.length_a   1.000
_cell.length_b   1.000
_cell.length_c   1.000
_cell.angle_alpha   90.00
_cell.angle_beta   90.00
_cell.angle_gamma   90.00
#
_symmetry.space_group_name_H-M   'P 1'
#
loop_
_entity.id
_entity.type
_entity.pdbx_description
1 polymer ?
#
loop_
_entity_poly.entity_id
_entity_poly.type
_entity_poly.pdbx_seq_one_letter_code
_entity_poly.pdbx_strand_id
1 'polypeptide(L)'
;MITGVWKYRGKSTKTFVLIVGSNTKTARSGRCQYCASYNSWTGSCARGHSIDNKSYIEYECNRAVEDKLKIVVLYNAASVDKSKCPDVIRNVGEHVAMCTYENGSYYWNYQAVKKALS
;
A
#
# COMPACT_ATOMS: atom_id res chain seq x y z
N MET A 1 -14.17 0.24 -2.00
CA MET A 1 -13.00 0.66 -1.19
C MET A 1 -11.79 0.66 -2.11
N ILE A 2 -11.28 1.82 -2.50
CA ILE A 2 -10.18 1.94 -3.47
C ILE A 2 -8.87 1.73 -2.71
N THR A 3 -8.36 0.50 -2.67
CA THR A 3 -6.98 0.21 -2.29
C THR A 3 -6.15 0.20 -3.57
N GLY A 4 -5.26 1.17 -3.73
CA GLY A 4 -4.44 1.31 -4.92
C GLY A 4 -2.97 1.52 -4.56
N VAL A 5 -2.09 0.85 -5.28
CA VAL A 5 -0.65 1.09 -5.27
C VAL A 5 -0.34 1.94 -6.50
N TRP A 6 0.23 3.12 -6.30
CA TRP A 6 0.61 4.00 -7.39
C TRP A 6 2.12 4.24 -7.37
N LYS A 7 2.77 3.88 -8.48
CA LYS A 7 4.18 4.19 -8.70
C LYS A 7 4.27 5.43 -9.59
N TYR A 8 4.57 6.58 -9.01
CA TYR A 8 4.80 7.80 -9.76
C TYR A 8 6.28 7.86 -10.21
N ARG A 9 6.50 7.97 -11.52
CA ARG A 9 7.83 8.13 -12.12
C ARG A 9 7.98 9.56 -12.64
N GLY A 10 8.49 10.46 -11.80
CA GLY A 10 8.95 11.79 -12.23
C GLY A 10 10.34 11.72 -12.86
N LYS A 11 10.76 12.79 -13.56
CA LYS A 11 12.03 12.84 -14.33
C LYS A 11 13.31 12.63 -13.50
N SER A 12 13.27 12.73 -12.17
CA SER A 12 14.46 12.58 -11.30
C SER A 12 14.21 11.82 -9.99
N THR A 13 12.96 11.58 -9.58
CA THR A 13 12.61 10.87 -8.35
C THR A 13 11.50 9.84 -8.59
N LYS A 14 11.67 8.66 -8.00
CA LYS A 14 10.68 7.58 -8.01
C LYS A 14 9.96 7.61 -6.65
N THR A 15 8.69 7.97 -6.65
CA THR A 15 7.85 8.02 -5.44
C THR A 15 6.85 6.88 -5.47
N PHE A 16 6.80 6.12 -4.39
CA PHE A 16 5.83 5.08 -4.14
C PHE A 16 4.71 5.63 -3.25
N VAL A 17 3.48 5.58 -3.75
CA VAL A 17 2.30 6.08 -3.02
C VAL A 17 1.36 4.92 -2.74
N LEU A 18 1.05 4.70 -1.46
CA LEU A 18 0.04 3.73 -1.02
C LEU A 18 -1.15 4.47 -0.41
N ILE A 19 -2.36 4.16 -0.89
CA ILE A 19 -3.60 4.65 -0.26
C ILE A 19 -4.13 3.59 0.70
N VAL A 20 -4.23 3.94 1.99
CA VAL A 20 -4.68 3.08 3.08
C VAL A 20 -6.13 3.42 3.43
N GLY A 21 -7.00 2.42 3.32
CA GLY A 21 -8.35 2.41 3.86
C GLY A 21 -8.51 1.32 4.92
N SER A 22 -9.74 1.10 5.36
CA SER A 22 -10.07 0.18 6.46
C SER A 22 -9.61 -1.27 6.22
N ASN A 23 -9.63 -1.73 4.96
CA ASN A 23 -9.29 -3.11 4.60
C ASN A 23 -7.94 -3.25 3.88
N THR A 24 -7.06 -2.23 3.88
CA THR A 24 -5.79 -2.31 3.12
C THR A 24 -4.88 -3.42 3.63
N LYS A 25 -4.83 -3.66 4.94
CA LYS A 25 -4.05 -4.75 5.53
C LYS A 25 -4.62 -6.14 5.25
N THR A 26 -5.94 -6.23 5.07
CA THR A 26 -6.65 -7.48 4.80
C THR A 26 -6.91 -7.71 3.32
N ALA A 27 -6.57 -6.76 2.45
CA ALA A 27 -6.65 -6.91 1.01
C ALA A 27 -5.68 -8.01 0.56
N ARG A 28 -6.23 -9.20 0.27
CA ARG A 28 -5.48 -10.41 -0.09
C ARG A 28 -5.31 -10.58 -1.60
N SER A 29 -5.69 -9.60 -2.40
CA SER A 29 -5.60 -9.66 -3.86
C SER A 29 -4.15 -9.94 -4.32
N GLY A 30 -3.98 -10.89 -5.24
CA GLY A 30 -2.70 -11.20 -5.89
C GLY A 30 -1.81 -12.27 -5.22
N ARG A 31 -2.25 -12.94 -4.15
CA ARG A 31 -1.47 -14.06 -3.54
C ARG A 31 -1.48 -15.30 -4.44
N CYS A 32 -0.38 -16.06 -4.45
CA CYS A 32 -0.30 -17.34 -5.18
C CYS A 32 -1.42 -18.32 -4.80
N GLN A 33 -1.85 -18.36 -3.53
CA GLN A 33 -2.95 -19.21 -3.08
C GLN A 33 -4.30 -19.00 -3.81
N TYR A 34 -4.49 -17.85 -4.49
CA TYR A 34 -5.68 -17.58 -5.30
C TYR A 34 -5.45 -17.79 -6.80
N CYS A 35 -4.27 -18.27 -7.20
CA CYS A 35 -3.96 -18.60 -8.58
C CYS A 35 -4.53 -19.99 -8.93
N ALA A 36 -5.10 -20.13 -10.13
CA ALA A 36 -5.65 -21.41 -10.61
C ALA A 36 -4.60 -22.53 -10.71
N SER A 37 -3.31 -22.19 -10.75
CA SER A 37 -2.21 -23.17 -10.78
C SER A 37 -1.61 -23.48 -9.42
N TYR A 38 -2.18 -22.95 -8.34
CA TYR A 38 -1.76 -23.30 -6.99
C TYR A 38 -2.42 -24.61 -6.57
N ASN A 39 -1.60 -25.58 -6.20
CA ASN A 39 -2.06 -26.83 -5.62
C ASN A 39 -2.03 -26.71 -4.09
N SER A 40 -3.21 -26.68 -3.47
CA SER A 40 -3.36 -26.58 -2.01
C SER A 40 -2.92 -27.83 -1.27
N TRP A 41 -2.90 -28.99 -1.93
CA TRP A 41 -2.57 -30.28 -1.34
C TRP A 41 -1.05 -30.49 -1.21
N THR A 42 -0.29 -30.05 -2.21
CA THR A 42 1.18 -30.11 -2.21
C THR A 42 1.83 -28.80 -1.79
N GLY A 43 1.04 -27.73 -1.63
CA GLY A 43 1.55 -26.39 -1.33
C GLY A 43 2.50 -25.88 -2.41
N SER A 44 2.32 -26.28 -3.67
CA SER A 44 3.23 -26.00 -4.80
C SER A 44 2.51 -25.37 -6.01
N CYS A 45 3.24 -24.62 -6.82
CA CYS A 45 2.71 -24.11 -8.08
C CYS A 45 2.85 -25.19 -9.14
N ALA A 46 1.74 -25.63 -9.75
CA ALA A 46 1.73 -26.63 -10.81
C ALA A 46 2.53 -26.21 -12.06
N ARG A 47 2.88 -24.92 -12.17
CA ARG A 47 3.76 -24.37 -13.22
C ARG A 47 5.24 -24.31 -12.83
N GLY A 48 5.62 -24.82 -11.66
CA GLY A 48 7.02 -24.88 -11.20
C GLY A 48 7.62 -23.55 -10.73
N HIS A 49 6.81 -22.49 -10.58
CA HIS A 49 7.28 -21.22 -10.03
C HIS A 49 7.36 -21.25 -8.49
N SER A 50 8.26 -20.44 -7.92
CA SER A 50 8.31 -20.17 -6.49
C SER A 50 6.98 -19.55 -6.02
N ILE A 51 6.46 -20.03 -4.89
CA ILE A 51 5.22 -19.50 -4.31
C ILE A 51 5.54 -18.31 -3.42
N ASP A 52 4.84 -17.22 -3.66
CA ASP A 52 4.74 -16.12 -2.72
C ASP A 52 3.28 -15.91 -2.30
N ASN A 53 3.03 -16.11 -1.01
CA ASN A 53 1.74 -15.85 -0.40
C ASN A 53 1.66 -14.44 0.17
N LYS A 54 2.52 -13.51 -0.24
CA LYS A 54 2.33 -12.08 0.02
C LYS A 54 1.19 -11.54 -0.84
N SER A 55 0.40 -10.62 -0.30
CA SER A 55 -0.55 -9.87 -1.12
C SER A 55 0.21 -8.99 -2.11
N TYR A 56 -0.44 -8.59 -3.20
CA TYR A 56 0.15 -7.66 -4.17
C TYR A 56 0.67 -6.37 -3.51
N ILE A 57 -0.05 -5.89 -2.49
CA ILE A 57 0.34 -4.72 -1.71
C ILE A 57 1.63 -5.00 -0.93
N GLU A 58 1.73 -6.14 -0.24
CA GLU A 58 2.95 -6.51 0.50
C GLU A 58 4.15 -6.67 -0.43
N TYR A 59 3.97 -7.27 -1.60
CA TYR A 59 5.01 -7.43 -2.60
C TYR A 59 5.53 -6.07 -3.11
N GLU A 60 4.63 -5.19 -3.55
CA GLU A 60 5.01 -3.85 -4.04
C GLU A 60 5.64 -2.98 -2.93
N CYS A 61 5.16 -3.08 -1.68
CA CYS A 61 5.74 -2.35 -0.56
C CYS A 61 7.17 -2.83 -0.23
N ASN A 62 7.42 -4.14 -0.23
CA ASN A 62 8.79 -4.69 -0.06
C ASN A 62 9.71 -4.16 -1.15
N ARG A 63 9.27 -4.25 -2.41
CA ARG A 63 10.06 -3.78 -3.55
C ARG A 63 10.33 -2.27 -3.50
N ALA A 64 9.39 -1.47 -3.00
CA ALA A 64 9.59 -0.04 -2.81
C ALA A 64 10.67 0.28 -1.76
N VAL A 65 10.74 -0.52 -0.69
CA VAL A 65 11.80 -0.39 0.34
C VAL A 65 13.14 -0.84 -0.21
N GLU A 66 13.20 -1.97 -0.92
CA GLU A 66 14.41 -2.51 -1.57
C GLU A 66 14.98 -1.52 -2.61
N ASP A 67 14.12 -0.96 -3.45
CA ASP A 67 14.45 0.06 -4.46
C ASP A 67 14.80 1.43 -3.83
N LYS A 68 14.70 1.58 -2.50
CA LYS A 68 14.91 2.84 -1.74
C LYS A 68 14.10 4.02 -2.30
N LEU A 69 12.84 3.77 -2.66
CA LEU A 69 11.94 4.79 -3.19
C LEU A 69 11.51 5.77 -2.09
N LYS A 70 11.16 7.01 -2.47
CA LYS A 70 10.41 7.89 -1.55
C LYS A 70 9.04 7.26 -1.33
N ILE A 71 8.76 6.83 -0.10
CA ILE A 71 7.49 6.17 0.25
C ILE A 71 6.55 7.20 0.90
N VAL A 72 5.33 7.31 0.38
CA VAL A 72 4.27 8.16 0.91
C VAL A 72 3.03 7.30 1.12
N VAL A 73 2.49 7.31 2.33
CA VAL A 73 1.30 6.55 2.73
C VAL A 73 0.18 7.52 3.04
N LEU A 74 -0.87 7.47 2.24
CA LEU A 74 -2.02 8.36 2.33
C LEU A 74 -3.21 7.62 2.95
N TYR A 75 -3.70 8.09 4.08
CA TYR A 75 -4.83 7.47 4.79
C TYR A 75 -6.13 8.15 4.37
N ASN A 76 -7.09 7.38 3.87
CA ASN A 76 -8.44 7.88 3.60
C ASN A 76 -9.25 8.01 4.91
N ALA A 77 -8.74 8.82 5.83
CA ALA A 77 -9.27 9.06 7.16
C ALA A 77 -8.74 10.42 7.68
N ALA A 78 -9.35 10.93 8.76
CA ALA A 78 -8.86 12.14 9.44
C ALA A 78 -7.68 11.90 10.39
N SER A 79 -7.30 10.64 10.58
CA SER A 79 -6.21 10.25 11.47
C SER A 79 -5.31 9.20 10.82
N VAL A 80 -4.01 9.26 11.13
CA VAL A 80 -3.04 8.25 10.70
C VAL A 80 -3.13 7.05 11.64
N ASP A 81 -3.65 5.94 11.13
CA ASP A 81 -3.74 4.67 11.85
C ASP A 81 -2.76 3.66 11.24
N LYS A 82 -1.53 3.67 11.74
CA LYS A 82 -0.43 2.82 11.26
C LYS A 82 -0.73 1.32 11.41
N SER A 83 -1.70 0.92 12.24
CA SER A 83 -2.07 -0.50 12.38
C SER A 83 -2.68 -1.08 11.10
N LYS A 84 -3.27 -0.22 10.25
CA LYS A 84 -3.85 -0.53 8.93
C LYS A 84 -2.83 -0.55 7.80
N CYS A 85 -1.60 -0.10 8.05
CA CYS A 85 -0.50 -0.12 7.11
C CYS A 85 0.17 -1.50 7.08
N PRO A 86 0.68 -1.97 5.92
CA PRO A 86 1.57 -3.12 5.87
C PRO A 86 2.82 -2.93 6.73
N ASP A 87 3.22 -3.97 7.44
CA ASP A 87 4.26 -3.93 8.47
C ASP A 87 5.61 -3.45 7.91
N VAL A 88 5.93 -3.85 6.68
CA VAL A 88 7.15 -3.46 5.95
C VAL A 88 7.35 -1.94 5.82
N ILE A 89 6.26 -1.18 5.66
CA ILE A 89 6.30 0.29 5.49
C ILE A 89 5.62 1.03 6.63
N ARG A 90 5.28 0.35 7.74
CA ARG A 90 4.59 0.96 8.88
C ARG A 90 5.38 2.11 9.52
N ASN A 91 6.70 1.99 9.49
CA ASN A 91 7.65 2.93 10.07
C ASN A 91 8.60 3.53 9.01
N VAL A 92 8.23 3.45 7.72
CA VAL A 92 9.09 3.87 6.60
C VAL A 92 8.32 4.85 5.74
N GLY A 93 8.96 5.97 5.40
CA GLY A 93 8.37 7.01 4.57
C GLY A 93 7.47 7.98 5.34
N GLU A 94 6.71 8.78 4.60
CA GLU A 94 5.83 9.81 5.13
C GLU A 94 4.39 9.29 5.24
N HIS A 95 3.74 9.49 6.39
CA HIS A 95 2.36 9.04 6.64
C HIS A 95 1.44 10.24 6.82
N VAL A 96 0.42 10.36 5.97
CA VAL A 96 -0.43 11.56 5.90
C VAL A 96 -1.91 11.19 5.88
N ALA A 97 -2.70 11.86 6.72
CA ALA A 97 -4.16 11.80 6.67
C ALA A 97 -4.68 12.66 5.51
N MET A 98 -5.48 12.06 4.63
CA MET A 98 -6.06 12.77 3.47
C MET A 98 -7.29 13.59 3.84
N CYS A 99 -7.87 13.37 5.03
CA CYS A 99 -9.00 14.15 5.52
C CYS A 99 -8.59 14.99 6.73
N THR A 100 -9.27 16.11 6.93
CA THR A 100 -9.30 16.85 8.19
C THR A 100 -10.73 16.83 8.74
N TYR A 101 -10.87 16.92 10.05
CA TYR A 101 -12.16 17.02 10.72
C TYR A 101 -12.28 18.42 11.33
N GLU A 102 -13.17 19.24 10.77
CA GLU A 102 -13.40 20.61 11.20
C GLU A 102 -14.91 20.83 11.35
N ASN A 103 -15.33 21.42 12.48
CA ASN A 103 -16.73 21.80 12.74
C ASN A 103 -17.77 20.70 12.43
N GLY A 104 -17.49 19.46 12.82
CA GLY A 104 -18.44 18.36 12.64
C GLY A 104 -18.39 17.69 11.25
N SER A 105 -17.60 18.21 10.31
CA SER A 105 -17.56 17.76 8.92
C SER A 105 -16.15 17.31 8.50
N TYR A 106 -16.10 16.33 7.59
CA TYR A 106 -14.86 15.84 7.01
C TYR A 106 -14.54 16.60 5.71
N TYR A 107 -13.36 17.20 5.65
CA TYR A 107 -12.87 17.90 4.46
C TYR A 107 -11.63 17.23 3.90
N TRP A 108 -11.45 17.29 2.58
CA TRP A 108 -10.26 16.77 1.93
C TRP A 108 -9.07 17.69 2.15
N ASN A 109 -8.00 17.17 2.75
CA ASN A 109 -6.78 17.93 3.02
C ASN A 109 -5.84 17.89 1.81
N TYR A 110 -6.20 18.63 0.76
CA TYR A 110 -5.41 18.71 -0.47
C TYR A 110 -4.00 19.25 -0.23
N GLN A 111 -3.83 20.20 0.69
CA GLN A 111 -2.53 20.80 0.99
C GLN A 111 -1.56 19.79 1.61
N ALA A 112 -2.03 18.96 2.56
CA ALA A 112 -1.21 17.91 3.16
C ALA A 112 -0.78 16.87 2.11
N VAL A 113 -1.70 16.45 1.24
CA VAL A 113 -1.39 15.51 0.15
C VAL A 113 -0.37 16.11 -0.83
N LYS A 114 -0.55 17.37 -1.22
CA LYS A 114 0.39 18.07 -2.13
C LYS A 114 1.78 18.18 -1.53
N LYS A 115 1.89 18.49 -0.22
CA LYS A 115 3.17 18.59 0.49
C LYS A 115 3.90 17.24 0.59
N ALA A 116 3.16 16.14 0.78
CA ALA A 116 3.77 14.82 0.83
C ALA A 116 4.36 14.39 -0.53
N LEU A 117 3.71 14.82 -1.62
CA LEU A 117 4.09 14.47 -2.98
C LEU A 117 5.13 15.41 -3.62
N SER A 118 5.32 16.63 -3.09
CA SER A 118 6.38 17.56 -3.51
C SER A 118 7.77 17.03 -3.14
#